data_AF-A0A7X6JR63-F1
#
_entry.id   AF-A0A7X6JR63-F1
#
_cell.length_a   1.000
_cell.length_b   1.000
_cell.length_c   1.000
_cell.angle_alpha   90.00
_cell.angle_beta   90.00
_cell.angle_gamma   90.00
#
_symmetry.space_group_name_H-M   'P 1'
#
loop_
_entity.id
_entity.type
_entity.pdbx_description
1 polymer ?
#
loop_
_entity_poly.entity_id
_entity_poly.type
_entity_poly.pdbx_seq_one_letter_code
_entity_poly.pdbx_strand_id
1 'polypeptide(L)'
;MFDIGFWELLVIGVLALLILGPERLPGAMRSTINTIRSVRNVATGFKQEVEHQLRVHELHENLKKAEQQGLKDLSPELEQSVDELKKAAESVQEPYKKQ
;
A
#
# COMPACT_ATOMS: atom_id res chain seq x y z
N MET A 1 -24.41 -4.56 -18.44
CA MET A 1 -25.54 -3.61 -18.49
C MET A 1 -25.01 -2.19 -18.70
N PHE A 2 -24.44 -1.96 -19.88
CA PHE A 2 -24.10 -0.66 -20.44
C PHE A 2 -24.14 -0.85 -21.96
N ASP A 3 -25.31 -1.24 -22.47
CA ASP A 3 -25.57 -1.41 -23.89
C ASP A 3 -25.85 -0.04 -24.53
N ILE A 4 -24.97 0.93 -24.29
CA ILE A 4 -25.09 2.27 -24.87
C ILE A 4 -24.44 2.25 -26.24
N GLY A 5 -25.26 2.27 -27.28
CA GLY A 5 -24.83 2.37 -28.67
C GLY A 5 -24.39 3.80 -29.05
N PHE A 6 -23.79 3.92 -30.23
CA PHE A 6 -23.36 5.21 -30.78
C PHE A 6 -24.51 6.23 -30.87
N TRP A 7 -25.70 5.78 -31.26
CA TRP A 7 -26.88 6.64 -31.37
C TRP A 7 -27.33 7.21 -30.02
N GLU A 8 -27.29 6.41 -28.95
CA GLU A 8 -27.67 6.87 -27.61
C GLU A 8 -26.67 7.89 -27.06
N LEU A 9 -25.36 7.68 -27.27
CA LEU A 9 -24.35 8.68 -26.93
C LEU A 9 -24.56 10.01 -27.64
N LEU A 10 -24.95 9.98 -28.92
CA LEU A 10 -25.20 11.19 -29.69
C LEU A 10 -26.39 11.97 -29.11
N VAL A 11 -27.50 11.28 -28.81
CA VAL A 11 -28.68 11.90 -28.18
C VAL A 11 -28.33 12.51 -26.82
N ILE A 12 -27.59 11.77 -25.97
CA ILE A 12 -27.13 12.29 -24.67
C ILE A 12 -26.23 13.51 -24.85
N GLY A 13 -25.34 13.50 -25.84
CA GLY A 13 -24.48 14.64 -26.17
C GLY A 13 -25.27 15.87 -26.57
N VAL A 14 -26.27 15.73 -27.44
CA VAL A 14 -27.16 16.84 -27.84
C VAL A 14 -27.94 17.36 -26.62
N LEU A 15 -28.51 16.48 -25.80
CA LEU A 15 -29.21 16.89 -24.59
C LEU A 15 -28.31 17.61 -23.59
N ALA A 16 -27.09 17.12 -23.40
CA ALA A 16 -26.10 17.76 -22.54
C ALA A 16 -25.74 19.16 -23.05
N LEU A 17 -25.59 19.32 -24.37
CA LEU A 17 -25.37 20.63 -25.00
C LEU A 17 -26.57 21.57 -24.84
N LEU A 18 -27.81 21.06 -24.90
CA LEU A 18 -29.02 21.88 -24.70
C LEU A 18 -29.21 22.31 -23.24
N ILE A 19 -29.01 21.40 -22.29
CA ILE A 19 -29.23 21.65 -20.86
C ILE A 19 -28.14 22.57 -20.30
N LEU A 20 -26.88 22.25 -20.59
CA LEU A 20 -25.74 22.92 -19.99
C LEU A 20 -25.21 24.07 -20.87
N GLY A 21 -25.42 23.98 -22.18
CA GLY A 21 -24.86 24.89 -23.16
C GLY A 21 -23.48 24.44 -23.67
N PRO A 22 -23.16 24.66 -24.96
CA PRO A 22 -21.89 24.23 -25.57
C PRO A 22 -20.66 24.87 -24.92
N GLU A 23 -20.77 26.08 -24.38
CA GLU A 23 -19.65 26.77 -23.75
C GLU A 23 -19.33 26.24 -22.34
N ARG A 24 -20.34 25.72 -21.63
CA ARG A 24 -20.22 25.34 -20.21
C ARG A 24 -19.92 23.86 -20.03
N LEU A 25 -20.33 23.03 -21.00
CA LEU A 25 -20.04 21.60 -21.04
C LEU A 25 -18.54 21.26 -20.91
N PRO A 26 -17.61 21.86 -21.68
CA PRO A 26 -16.19 21.57 -21.52
C PRO A 26 -15.65 21.99 -20.15
N GLY A 27 -16.18 23.07 -19.57
CA GLY A 27 -15.82 23.50 -18.21
C GLY A 27 -16.27 22.48 -17.15
N ALA A 28 -17.50 22.00 -17.24
CA ALA A 28 -18.04 21.01 -16.31
C ALA A 28 -17.29 19.67 -16.40
N MET A 29 -17.01 19.17 -17.61
CA MET A 29 -16.22 17.94 -17.79
C MET A 29 -14.84 18.06 -17.16
N ARG A 30 -14.13 19.18 -17.37
CA ARG A 30 -12.81 19.40 -16.76
C ARG A 30 -12.87 19.37 -15.25
N SER A 31 -13.85 20.05 -14.65
CA SER A 31 -14.04 20.06 -13.19
C SER A 31 -14.30 18.65 -12.65
N THR A 32 -15.26 17.92 -13.24
CA THR A 32 -15.60 16.56 -12.81
C THR A 32 -14.40 15.62 -12.94
N ILE A 33 -13.68 15.66 -14.07
CA ILE A 33 -12.48 14.84 -14.28
C ILE A 33 -11.38 15.20 -13.28
N ASN A 34 -11.15 16.48 -13.03
CA ASN A 34 -10.15 16.94 -12.08
C ASN A 34 -10.48 16.51 -10.65
N THR A 35 -11.74 16.57 -10.23
CA THR A 35 -12.19 16.09 -8.93
C THR A 35 -11.95 14.59 -8.78
N ILE A 36 -12.37 13.79 -9.79
CA ILE A 36 -12.15 12.33 -9.79
C ILE A 36 -10.65 12.02 -9.73
N ARG A 37 -9.84 12.73 -10.52
CA ARG A 37 -8.38 12.55 -10.55
C ARG A 37 -7.74 12.91 -9.22
N SER A 38 -8.17 14.01 -8.60
CA SER A 38 -7.68 14.44 -7.29
C SER A 38 -7.98 13.39 -6.23
N VAL A 39 -9.22 12.90 -6.15
CA VAL A 39 -9.60 11.83 -5.20
C VAL A 39 -8.77 10.56 -5.45
N ARG A 40 -8.58 10.16 -6.71
CA ARG A 40 -7.73 9.00 -7.06
C ARG A 40 -6.28 9.20 -6.60
N ASN A 41 -5.72 10.39 -6.80
CA ASN A 41 -4.35 10.71 -6.40
C ASN A 41 -4.20 10.70 -4.87
N VAL A 42 -5.16 11.25 -4.15
CA VAL A 42 -5.19 11.22 -2.67
C VAL A 42 -5.29 9.79 -2.17
N ALA A 43 -6.18 8.97 -2.74
CA ALA A 43 -6.28 7.55 -2.39
C ALA A 43 -4.99 6.77 -2.69
N THR A 44 -4.32 7.08 -3.80
CA THR A 44 -3.06 6.45 -4.19
C THR A 44 -1.92 6.88 -3.25
N GLY A 45 -1.82 8.17 -2.94
CA GLY A 45 -0.80 8.70 -2.01
C GLY A 45 -1.00 8.22 -0.59
N PHE A 46 -2.24 8.16 -0.10
CA PHE A 46 -2.56 7.56 1.19
C PHE A 46 -2.22 6.08 1.20
N LYS A 47 -2.56 5.33 0.15
CA LYS A 47 -2.14 3.92 0.02
C LYS A 47 -0.61 3.80 0.06
N GLN A 48 0.15 4.68 -0.58
CA GLN A 48 1.61 4.64 -0.56
C GLN A 48 2.20 4.95 0.82
N GLU A 49 1.68 5.95 1.52
CA GLU A 49 2.11 6.31 2.89
C GLU A 49 1.73 5.22 3.90
N VAL A 50 0.48 4.74 3.81
CA VAL A 50 -0.04 3.64 4.64
C VAL A 50 0.68 2.35 4.31
N GLU A 51 0.99 2.04 3.05
CA GLU A 51 1.80 0.87 2.70
C GLU A 51 3.24 1.02 3.23
N HIS A 52 3.78 2.23 3.35
CA HIS A 52 5.08 2.43 3.98
C HIS A 52 5.06 2.15 5.49
N GLN A 53 3.98 2.57 6.17
CA GLN A 53 3.83 2.36 7.63
C GLN A 53 3.28 0.98 8.00
N LEU A 54 2.27 0.47 7.28
CA LEU A 54 1.78 -0.91 7.42
C LEU A 54 2.79 -1.92 6.93
N ARG A 55 3.64 -1.68 5.93
CA ARG A 55 4.70 -2.63 5.62
C ARG A 55 5.63 -2.81 6.82
N VAL A 56 5.96 -1.74 7.55
CA VAL A 56 6.75 -1.88 8.78
C VAL A 56 5.97 -2.63 9.87
N HIS A 57 4.67 -2.36 10.04
CA HIS A 57 3.85 -2.98 11.08
C HIS A 57 3.48 -4.45 10.78
N GLU A 58 3.11 -4.75 9.54
CA GLU A 58 2.85 -6.09 9.05
C GLU A 58 4.13 -6.91 8.96
N LEU A 59 5.28 -6.34 8.57
CA LEU A 59 6.55 -7.07 8.68
C LEU A 59 6.81 -7.42 10.15
N HIS A 60 6.60 -6.51 11.10
CA HIS A 60 6.79 -6.78 12.52
C HIS A 60 5.81 -7.82 13.08
N GLU A 61 4.54 -7.76 12.71
CA GLU A 61 3.52 -8.74 13.11
C GLU A 61 3.70 -10.09 12.42
N ASN A 62 4.11 -10.14 11.16
CA ASN A 62 4.46 -11.39 10.46
C ASN A 62 5.76 -11.98 11.01
N LEU A 63 6.77 -11.15 11.35
CA LEU A 63 7.98 -11.58 12.03
C LEU A 63 7.66 -12.11 13.42
N LYS A 64 6.82 -11.42 14.19
CA LYS A 64 6.37 -11.87 15.52
C LYS A 64 5.49 -13.12 15.45
N LYS A 65 4.65 -13.28 14.42
CA LYS A 65 3.92 -14.52 14.16
C LYS A 65 4.84 -15.65 13.73
N ALA A 66 5.82 -15.39 12.88
CA ALA A 66 6.80 -16.38 12.45
C ALA A 66 7.72 -16.80 13.60
N GLU A 67 8.11 -15.86 14.47
CA GLU A 67 8.73 -16.15 15.76
C GLU A 67 7.76 -16.96 16.63
N GLN A 68 6.54 -16.52 16.89
CA GLN A 68 5.61 -17.29 17.74
C GLN A 68 5.22 -18.67 17.18
N GLN A 69 5.22 -18.84 15.85
CA GLN A 69 5.00 -20.13 15.17
C GLN A 69 6.29 -20.96 15.12
N GLY A 70 7.46 -20.34 15.06
CA GLY A 70 8.78 -21.00 15.13
C GLY A 70 9.33 -21.19 16.55
N LEU A 71 8.73 -20.54 17.55
CA LEU A 71 9.09 -20.60 18.98
C LEU A 71 8.18 -21.55 19.76
N LYS A 72 7.13 -22.09 19.13
CA LYS A 72 6.27 -23.10 19.77
C LYS A 72 6.71 -24.54 19.46
N ASP A 73 7.59 -24.69 18.46
CA ASP A 73 8.26 -25.93 18.06
C ASP A 73 9.75 -25.63 17.81
N LEU A 74 10.46 -25.04 18.79
CA LEU A 74 11.93 -24.98 18.69
C LEU A 74 12.45 -26.42 18.64
N SER A 75 12.87 -26.86 17.46
CA SER A 75 13.78 -27.98 17.33
C SER A 75 15.03 -27.69 18.17
N PRO A 76 15.55 -28.67 18.95
CA PRO A 76 16.75 -28.50 19.77
C PRO A 76 17.98 -27.99 18.99
N GLU A 77 17.96 -28.11 17.67
CA GLU A 77 19.01 -27.66 16.75
C GLU A 77 19.08 -26.12 16.62
N LEU A 78 17.94 -25.43 16.71
CA LEU A 78 17.90 -23.96 16.65
C LEU A 78 18.27 -23.32 17.98
N GLU A 79 17.91 -23.95 19.10
CA GLU A 79 18.31 -23.52 20.45
C GLU A 79 19.84 -23.54 20.58
N GLN A 80 20.48 -24.61 20.09
CA GLN A 80 21.94 -24.73 20.02
C GLN A 80 22.56 -23.67 19.09
N SER A 81 21.95 -23.42 17.94
CA SER A 81 22.43 -22.39 17.00
C SER A 81 22.34 -20.98 17.59
N VAL A 82 21.30 -20.68 18.36
CA VAL A 82 21.15 -19.39 19.05
C VAL A 82 22.14 -19.26 20.21
N ASP A 83 22.40 -20.32 20.97
CA ASP A 83 23.42 -20.32 22.03
C ASP A 83 24.85 -20.16 21.47
N GLU A 84 25.15 -20.80 20.34
CA GLU A 84 26.44 -20.64 19.64
C GLU A 84 26.59 -19.22 19.08
N LEU A 85 25.55 -18.66 18.48
CA LEU A 85 25.56 -17.28 18.00
C LEU A 85 25.71 -16.28 19.15
N LYS A 86 25.07 -16.55 20.30
CA LYS A 86 25.19 -15.73 21.51
C LYS A 86 26.61 -15.78 22.08
N LYS A 87 27.22 -16.97 22.16
CA LYS A 87 28.62 -17.14 22.59
C LYS A 87 29.61 -16.51 21.61
N ALA A 88 29.37 -16.64 20.30
CA ALA A 88 30.20 -16.01 19.28
C ALA A 88 30.10 -14.48 19.36
N ALA A 89 28.91 -13.93 19.53
CA ALA A 89 28.70 -12.50 19.75
C ALA A 89 29.38 -12.00 21.03
N GLU A 90 29.30 -12.74 22.14
CA GLU A 90 30.03 -12.43 23.38
C GLU A 90 31.55 -12.44 23.19
N SER A 91 32.09 -13.44 22.48
CA SER A 91 33.53 -13.55 22.19
C SER A 91 34.05 -12.43 21.28
N VAL A 92 33.19 -11.87 20.43
CA VAL A 92 33.51 -10.72 19.56
C VAL A 92 33.36 -9.39 20.29
N GLN A 93 32.63 -9.35 21.41
CA GLN A 93 32.44 -8.14 22.21
C GLN A 93 33.50 -7.97 23.32
N GLU A 94 34.25 -9.02 23.66
CA GLU A 94 35.36 -8.95 24.63
C GLU A 94 36.66 -8.23 24.20
N PRO A 95 37.06 -8.06 22.92
CA PRO A 95 38.32 -7.41 22.58
C PRO A 95 38.28 -5.87 22.70
N TYR A 96 37.14 -5.24 22.99
CA TYR A 96 37.02 -3.78 23.11
C TYR A 96 36.94 -3.24 24.56
N LYS A 97 37.14 -4.09 25.57
CA LYS A 97 37.18 -3.67 26.99
C LYS A 97 38.58 -3.55 27.61
N LYS A 98 39.63 -3.72 26.81
CA LYS A 98 41.03 -3.45 27.22
C LYS A 98 41.77 -2.65 26.15
N GLN A 99 41.57 -1.33 26.16
CA GLN A 99 42.65 -0.34 26.10
C GLN A 99 42.15 0.96 26.69
#